data_AF-A0A2N8N4S6-F1
#
_entry.id   AF-A0A2N8N4S6-F1
#
_cell.length_a   1.000
_cell.length_b   1.000
_cell.length_c   1.000
_cell.angle_alpha   90.00
_cell.angle_beta   90.00
_cell.angle_gamma   90.00
#
_symmetry.space_group_name_H-M   'P 1'
#
loop_
_entity.id
_entity.type
_entity.pdbx_description
1 polymer ?
#
loop_
_entity_poly.entity_id
_entity_poly.type
_entity_poly.pdbx_seq_one_letter_code
_entity_poly.pdbx_strand_id
1 'polypeptide(L)' 'MIIRNYLPYKSAREYCDRKMAKWMGFFLSEHTTALHSMNENISVQSLSASSLLLLISQAFLNDFTVEIFILNNKSYV' A
#
# COMPACT_ATOMS: atom_id res chain seq x y z
N MET A 1 7.32 13.07 12.14
CA MET A 1 8.70 13.31 12.63
C MET A 1 8.89 12.52 13.92
N ILE A 2 9.84 11.59 13.97
CA ILE A 2 10.08 10.76 15.17
C ILE A 2 10.77 11.63 16.22
N ILE A 3 10.15 11.78 17.39
CA ILE A 3 10.70 12.57 18.49
C ILE A 3 11.61 11.67 19.33
N ARG A 4 12.93 11.86 19.24
CA ARG A 4 13.93 11.05 19.96
C ARG A 4 14.42 11.73 21.24
N ASN A 5 13.51 12.29 22.04
CA ASN A 5 13.89 13.09 23.23
C ASN A 5 14.58 12.28 24.35
N TYR A 6 14.51 10.95 24.28
CA TYR A 6 15.18 10.05 25.22
C TYR A 6 16.70 9.94 25.01
N LEU A 7 17.24 10.44 23.88
CA LEU A 7 18.69 10.40 23.63
C LEU A 7 19.40 11.58 24.33
N PRO A 8 20.52 11.34 25.03
CA PRO A 8 21.21 12.36 25.81
C PRO A 8 21.84 13.45 24.93
N TYR A 9 22.41 13.10 23.78
CA TYR A 9 23.14 14.03 22.92
C TYR A 9 22.27 14.61 21.79
N LYS A 10 22.39 15.92 21.54
CA LYS A 10 21.68 16.62 20.46
C LYS A 10 22.02 16.04 19.07
N SER A 11 23.30 15.76 18.83
CA SER A 11 23.77 15.15 17.58
C SER A 11 23.09 13.82 17.27
N ALA A 12 22.80 12.99 18.29
CA ALA A 12 22.09 11.72 18.10
C ALA A 12 20.58 11.90 17.84
N ARG A 13 19.96 12.95 18.41
CA ARG A 13 18.56 13.30 18.15
C ARG A 13 18.34 13.81 16.74
N GLU A 14 19.28 14.60 16.24
CA GLU A 14 19.25 15.22 14.91
C GLU A 14 19.91 14.36 13.83
N TYR A 15 20.48 13.20 14.19
CA TYR A 15 21.12 12.32 13.23
C TYR A 15 20.09 11.69 12.28
N CYS A 16 20.11 12.17 11.04
CA CYS A 16 19.51 11.50 9.88
C CYS A 16 20.58 10.67 9.18
N ASP A 17 20.50 9.35 9.32
CA ASP A 17 21.38 8.44 8.58
C ASP A 17 21.10 8.58 7.08
N ARG A 18 22.05 9.18 6.35
CA ARG A 18 21.94 9.43 4.92
C ARG A 18 21.83 8.14 4.11
N LYS A 19 22.42 7.04 4.59
CA LYS A 19 22.26 5.72 3.95
C LYS A 19 20.83 5.25 4.13
N MET A 20 20.30 5.32 5.35
CA MET A 20 18.90 4.94 5.61
C MET A 20 17.89 5.80 4.84
N ALA A 21 18.16 7.09 4.66
CA ALA A 21 17.33 7.95 3.81
C ALA A 21 17.27 7.44 2.36
N LYS A 22 18.41 7.01 1.79
CA LYS A 22 18.47 6.43 0.44
C LYS A 22 17.78 5.07 0.37
N TRP A 23 17.95 4.21 1.38
CA TRP A 23 17.30 2.90 1.44
C TRP A 23 15.78 3.01 1.58
N MET A 24 15.28 3.95 2.39
CA MET A 24 13.85 4.26 2.44
C MET A 24 13.34 4.75 1.09
N GLY A 25 14.09 5.62 0.41
CA GLY A 25 13.74 6.11 -0.93
C GLY A 25 13.65 4.98 -1.97
N PHE A 26 14.63 4.07 -1.99
CA PHE A 26 14.63 2.90 -2.87
C PHE A 26 13.46 1.95 -2.58
N PHE A 27 13.20 1.68 -1.30
CA PHE A 27 12.08 0.84 -0.88
C PHE A 27 10.74 1.43 -1.35
N LEU A 28 10.53 2.73 -1.14
CA LEU A 28 9.33 3.41 -1.62
C LEU A 28 9.23 3.38 -3.15
N SER A 29 10.32 3.63 -3.88
CA SER A 29 10.29 3.62 -5.35
C SER A 29 9.96 2.25 -5.93
N GLU A 30 10.50 1.18 -5.36
CA GLU A 30 10.18 -0.20 -5.76
C GLU A 30 8.70 -0.50 -5.52
N HIS A 31 8.17 -0.17 -4.34
CA HIS A 31 6.76 -0.39 -4.03
C HIS A 31 5.81 0.44 -4.89
N THR A 32 6.13 1.72 -5.18
CA THR A 32 5.31 2.53 -6.10
C THR A 32 5.38 2.02 -7.53
N THR A 33 6.53 1.52 -7.98
CA THR A 33 6.69 0.93 -9.32
C THR A 33 5.89 -0.36 -9.44
N ALA A 34 5.93 -1.22 -8.41
CA ALA A 34 5.13 -2.42 -8.34
C ALA A 34 3.62 -2.10 -8.36
N LEU A 35 3.17 -1.12 -7.57
CA LEU A 35 1.77 -0.67 -7.59
C LEU A 35 1.34 -0.14 -8.96
N HIS A 36 2.18 0.66 -9.64
CA HIS A 36 1.90 1.13 -10.99
C HIS A 36 1.85 0.01 -12.03
N SER A 37 2.67 -1.03 -11.86
CA SER A 37 2.65 -2.22 -12.73
C SER A 37 1.44 -3.13 -12.47
N MET A 38 0.81 -3.00 -11.30
CA MET A 38 -0.34 -3.80 -10.86
C MET A 38 -1.69 -3.23 -11.33
N ASN A 39 -1.66 -2.32 -12.30
CA ASN A 39 -2.83 -1.73 -12.94
C ASN A 39 -3.47 -2.68 -13.97
N GLU A 40 -3.20 -3.98 -13.88
CA GLU A 40 -3.99 -4.97 -14.58
C GLU A 40 -5.38 -4.99 -13.94
N ASN A 41 -6.43 -4.91 -14.76
CA ASN A 41 -7.80 -5.05 -14.29
C ASN A 41 -7.97 -6.44 -13.67
N ILE A 42 -7.76 -6.53 -12.35
CA ILE A 42 -7.92 -7.78 -11.60
C ILE A 42 -9.39 -8.17 -11.72
N SER A 43 -9.69 -9.17 -12.55
CA SER A 43 -11.01 -9.76 -12.58
C SER A 43 -11.28 -10.39 -11.22
N VAL A 44 -12.19 -9.77 -10.45
CA VAL A 44 -12.58 -10.20 -9.10
C VAL A 44 -13.07 -11.66 -9.07
N GLN A 45 -13.44 -12.23 -10.23
CA GLN A 45 -13.94 -13.60 -10.36
C GLN A 45 -12.90 -14.69 -10.02
N SER A 46 -11.60 -14.41 -10.08
CA SER A 46 -10.55 -15.39 -9.73
C SER A 46 -10.03 -15.25 -8.30
N LEU A 47 -10.57 -14.30 -7.52
CA LEU A 47 -9.98 -13.91 -6.24
C LEU A 47 -10.57 -14.71 -5.08
N SER A 48 -9.70 -15.25 -4.22
CA SER A 48 -10.12 -15.91 -2.98
C SER A 48 -10.76 -14.92 -1.99
N ALA A 49 -11.68 -15.40 -1.14
CA ALA A 49 -12.39 -14.55 -0.18
C ALA A 49 -11.44 -13.80 0.79
N SER A 50 -10.33 -14.44 1.18
CA SER A 50 -9.32 -13.83 2.04
C SER A 50 -8.57 -12.68 1.34
N SER A 51 -8.23 -12.87 0.07
CA SER A 51 -7.59 -11.81 -0.73
C SER A 51 -8.53 -10.63 -0.96
N LEU A 52 -9.83 -10.87 -1.14
CA LEU A 52 -10.83 -9.81 -1.27
C LEU A 52 -10.95 -8.99 0.03
N LEU A 53 -10.99 -9.66 1.19
CA LEU A 53 -11.02 -9.00 2.50
C LEU A 53 -9.77 -8.12 2.72
N LEU A 54 -8.59 -8.62 2.32
CA LEU A 54 -7.34 -7.88 2.40
C LEU A 54 -7.42 -6.58 1.58
N LEU A 55 -7.87 -6.66 0.32
CA LEU A 55 -7.98 -5.49 -0.57
C LEU A 55 -8.97 -4.45 -0.04
N ILE A 56 -10.14 -4.89 0.47
CA ILE A 56 -11.12 -3.98 1.09
C ILE A 56 -10.53 -3.31 2.33
N SER A 57 -9.83 -4.07 3.18
CA SER A 57 -9.19 -3.52 4.38
C SER A 57 -8.12 -2.48 4.02
N GLN A 58 -7.33 -2.75 2.99
CA GLN A 58 -6.35 -1.80 2.47
C GLN A 58 -7.01 -0.54 1.90
N ALA A 59 -8.08 -0.68 1.13
CA ALA A 59 -8.82 0.45 0.59
C ALA A 59 -9.41 1.33 1.70
N PHE A 60 -9.98 0.71 2.74
CA PHE A 60 -10.51 1.41 3.91
C PHE A 60 -9.43 2.17 4.68
N LEU A 61 -8.27 1.55 4.95
CA LEU A 61 -7.20 2.18 5.71
C LEU A 61 -6.54 3.37 4.99
N ASN A 62 -6.62 3.40 3.66
CA ASN A 62 -6.01 4.45 2.83
C ASN A 62 -7.03 5.46 2.29
N ASP A 63 -8.29 5.41 2.75
CA ASP A 63 -9.38 6.27 2.26
C ASP A 63 -9.53 6.27 0.72
N PHE A 64 -9.40 5.09 0.09
CA PHE A 64 -9.57 4.95 -1.35
C PHE A 64 -11.03 4.78 -1.76
N THR A 65 -11.41 5.42 -2.86
CA THR A 65 -12.71 5.22 -3.51
C THR A 65 -12.69 3.91 -4.29
N VAL A 66 -13.56 2.97 -3.94
CA VAL A 66 -13.68 1.66 -4.60
C VAL A 66 -14.98 1.60 -5.39
N GLU A 67 -14.89 1.31 -6.69
CA GLU A 67 -16.06 1.03 -7.53
C GLU A 67 -16.26 -0.49 -7.66
N ILE A 68 -17.47 -0.96 -7.35
CA ILE A 68 -17.82 -2.38 -7.36
C ILE A 68 -18.81 -2.63 -8.50
N PHE A 69 -18.45 -3.51 -9.44
CA PHE A 69 -19.31 -3.92 -10.56
C PHE A 69 -19.78 -5.36 -10.38
N ILE A 70 -21.10 -5.58 -10.48
CA ILE A 70 -21.69 -6.93 -10.44
C ILE A 70 -22.09 -7.31 -11.87
N LEU A 71 -21.39 -8.28 -12.46
CA LEU A 71 -21.78 -8.89 -13.74
C LEU A 71 -22.87 -9.95 -13.49
N ASN A 72 -24.12 -9.62 -13.83
CA ASN A 72 -25.24 -10.57 -13.78
C ASN A 72 -25.32 -11.37 -15.09
N ASN A 73 -24.77 -12.58 -15.11
CA ASN A 73 -24.91 -13.53 -16.22
C ASN A 73 -26.24 -14.32 -16.12
N LYS A 74 -27.39 -13.63 -16.12
CA LYS A 74 -28.69 -14.31 -16.24
C LYS A 74 -29.09 -14.44 -17.71
N SER A 75 -28.68 -15.54 -18.32
CA SER A 75 -29.27 -16.04 -19.58
C SER A 75 -30.56 -16.76 -19.22
N TYR A 76 -31.70 -16.10 -19.39
CA TYR A 76 -32.99 -16.78 -19.42
C TYR A 76 -33.12 -17.46 -20.79
N VAL A 77 -33.06 -18.79 -20.80
CA VAL A 77 -33.56 -19.64 -21.89
C VAL A 77 -34.57 -20.59 -21.30
#